data_AF-A0A918NYD4-F1
#
_entry.id   AF-A0A918NYD4-F1
#
_cell.length_a   1.000
_cell.length_b   1.000
_cell.length_c   1.000
_cell.angle_alpha   90.00
_cell.angle_beta   90.00
_cell.angle_gamma   90.00
#
_symmetry.space_group_name_H-M   'P 1'
#
loop_
_entity.id
_entity.type
_entity.pdbx_description
1 polymer ?
#
loop_
_entity_poly.entity_id
_entity_poly.type
_entity_poly.pdbx_seq_one_letter_code
_entity_poly.pdbx_strand_id
1 'polypeptide(L)'
;MSIDSISMKDVREFIATLPDAAAIAEVQEASAERLQELTQAAYAALVAGSTARITDDLNRACLRGLTGTVQERNRTKTRAGFLLDEESTQRLRTDPRNTRFKVPEGVKRFRLRGGIPIACLELIEDED
;
A
#
# COMPACT_ATOMS: atom_id res chain seq x y z
N MET A 1 -28.99 8.26 17.60
CA MET A 1 -29.32 7.88 16.22
C MET A 1 -28.60 6.57 15.95
N SER A 2 -29.33 5.45 15.99
CA SER A 2 -28.78 4.16 15.57
C SER A 2 -28.73 4.16 14.05
N ILE A 3 -27.56 3.94 13.49
CA ILE A 3 -27.43 3.71 12.05
C ILE A 3 -27.95 2.29 11.83
N ASP A 4 -29.15 2.15 11.27
CA ASP A 4 -29.63 0.83 10.86
C ASP A 4 -28.62 0.23 9.89
N SER A 5 -28.09 -0.95 10.23
CA SER A 5 -27.11 -1.63 9.41
C SER A 5 -27.79 -2.13 8.14
N ILE A 6 -27.49 -1.50 7.00
CA ILE A 6 -27.91 -1.98 5.68
C ILE A 6 -27.34 -3.38 5.48
N SER A 7 -28.20 -4.35 5.14
CA SER A 7 -27.78 -5.72 4.89
C SER A 7 -27.31 -5.89 3.44
N MET A 8 -26.55 -6.97 3.18
CA MET A 8 -26.16 -7.32 1.80
C MET A 8 -27.37 -7.66 0.92
N LYS A 9 -28.51 -8.04 1.52
CA LYS A 9 -29.76 -8.25 0.79
C LYS A 9 -30.30 -6.92 0.26
N ASP A 10 -30.35 -5.89 1.09
CA ASP A 10 -30.84 -4.56 0.71
C ASP A 10 -29.97 -3.94 -0.41
N VAL A 11 -28.65 -4.16 -0.36
CA VAL A 11 -27.73 -3.73 -1.42
C VAL A 11 -28.03 -4.44 -2.75
N ARG A 12 -28.29 -5.75 -2.73
CA ARG A 12 -28.64 -6.51 -3.94
C ARG A 12 -29.99 -6.07 -4.50
N GLU A 13 -30.96 -5.81 -3.64
CA GLU A 13 -32.27 -5.29 -4.04
C GLU A 13 -32.14 -3.92 -4.70
N PHE A 14 -31.36 -3.01 -4.12
CA PHE A 14 -31.05 -1.71 -4.74
C PHE A 14 -30.40 -1.85 -6.12
N ILE A 15 -29.36 -2.67 -6.25
CA ILE A 15 -28.67 -2.89 -7.53
C ILE A 15 -29.64 -3.44 -8.58
N ALA A 16 -30.59 -4.30 -8.19
CA ALA A 16 -31.59 -4.84 -9.10
C ALA A 16 -32.61 -3.79 -9.60
N THR A 17 -32.72 -2.63 -8.94
CA THR A 17 -33.56 -1.51 -9.42
C THR A 17 -32.87 -0.63 -10.47
N LEU A 18 -31.57 -0.82 -10.71
CA LEU A 18 -30.81 0.00 -11.65
C LEU A 18 -31.20 -0.33 -13.10
N PRO A 19 -31.41 0.69 -13.96
CA PRO A 19 -32.02 0.50 -15.27
C PRO A 19 -31.09 -0.13 -16.30
N ASP A 20 -29.77 0.04 -16.16
CA ASP A 20 -28.77 -0.39 -17.14
C ASP A 20 -27.36 -0.53 -16.54
N ALA A 21 -26.42 -0.90 -17.40
CA ALA A 21 -25.01 -1.08 -17.05
C ALA A 21 -24.31 0.24 -16.68
N ALA A 22 -24.76 1.40 -17.18
CA ALA A 22 -24.15 2.68 -16.87
C ALA A 22 -24.46 3.06 -15.41
N ALA A 23 -25.71 2.88 -14.98
CA ALA A 23 -26.09 3.09 -13.58
C ALA A 23 -25.35 2.14 -12.62
N ILE A 24 -25.09 0.88 -13.03
CA ILE A 24 -24.26 -0.04 -12.26
C ILE A 24 -22.81 0.45 -12.16
N ALA A 25 -22.25 0.98 -13.25
CA ALA A 25 -20.89 1.51 -13.26
C ALA A 25 -20.72 2.70 -12.31
N GLU A 26 -21.72 3.58 -12.21
CA GLU A 26 -21.70 4.70 -11.25
C GLU A 26 -21.64 4.22 -9.79
N VAL A 27 -22.39 3.17 -9.44
CA VAL A 27 -22.33 2.55 -8.09
C VAL A 27 -20.95 1.93 -7.83
N GLN A 28 -20.35 1.31 -8.84
CA GLN A 28 -19.00 0.76 -8.74
C GLN A 28 -17.96 1.87 -8.52
N GLU A 29 -18.08 2.98 -9.23
CA GLU A 29 -17.21 4.14 -9.07
C GLU A 29 -17.33 4.75 -7.67
N ALA A 30 -18.55 5.02 -7.20
CA ALA A 30 -18.78 5.52 -5.85
C ALA A 30 -18.26 4.57 -4.76
N SER A 31 -18.40 3.26 -4.97
CA SER A 31 -17.84 2.25 -4.07
C SER A 31 -16.31 2.27 -4.06
N ALA A 32 -15.69 2.42 -5.23
CA ALA A 32 -14.24 2.51 -5.36
C ALA A 32 -13.68 3.78 -4.69
N GLU A 33 -14.34 4.93 -4.88
CA GLU A 33 -14.01 6.17 -4.19
C GLU A 33 -14.06 6.00 -2.67
N ARG A 34 -15.16 5.41 -2.15
CA ARG A 34 -15.30 5.19 -0.71
C ARG A 34 -14.22 4.29 -0.14
N LEU A 35 -13.86 3.21 -0.85
CA LEU A 35 -12.75 2.34 -0.46
C LEU A 35 -11.40 3.08 -0.46
N GLN A 36 -11.20 3.96 -1.44
CA GLN A 36 -10.00 4.79 -1.51
C GLN A 36 -9.90 5.75 -0.32
N GLU A 37 -11.00 6.39 0.07
CA GLU A 37 -11.06 7.27 1.25
C GLU A 37 -10.71 6.51 2.54
N LEU A 38 -11.34 5.35 2.75
CA LEU A 38 -11.10 4.51 3.93
C LEU A 38 -9.64 4.05 3.99
N THR A 39 -9.08 3.67 2.83
CA THR A 39 -7.67 3.31 2.71
C THR A 39 -6.77 4.50 3.03
N GLN A 40 -7.07 5.68 2.49
CA GLN A 40 -6.28 6.88 2.75
C GLN A 40 -6.31 7.26 4.23
N ALA A 41 -7.46 7.13 4.89
CA ALA A 41 -7.61 7.36 6.32
C ALA A 41 -6.84 6.33 7.16
N ALA A 42 -6.96 5.03 6.85
CA ALA A 42 -6.28 3.96 7.55
C ALA A 42 -4.75 4.13 7.54
N TYR A 43 -4.20 4.63 6.43
CA TYR A 43 -2.77 4.82 6.25
C TYR A 43 -2.35 6.30 6.26
N ALA A 44 -3.11 7.17 6.92
CA ALA A 44 -2.81 8.61 6.95
C ALA A 44 -1.45 8.91 7.62
N ALA A 45 -1.05 8.09 8.59
CA ALA A 45 0.21 8.25 9.32
C ALA A 45 1.47 7.86 8.51
N LEU A 46 1.33 7.09 7.42
CA LEU A 46 2.44 6.70 6.54
C LEU A 46 2.81 7.84 5.58
N VAL A 47 3.44 8.89 6.10
CA VAL A 47 3.85 10.07 5.33
C VAL A 47 5.30 9.94 4.83
N ALA A 48 5.68 10.78 3.87
CA ALA A 48 7.08 10.83 3.44
C ALA A 48 7.97 11.24 4.63
N GLY A 49 9.09 10.53 4.82
CA GLY A 49 9.98 10.68 5.96
C GLY A 49 9.75 9.67 7.08
N SER A 50 8.58 9.02 7.16
CA SER A 50 8.33 7.99 8.17
C SER A 50 9.22 6.76 7.97
N THR A 51 9.69 6.18 9.07
CA THR A 51 10.32 4.85 9.07
C THR A 51 9.24 3.78 9.03
N ALA A 52 9.41 2.78 8.17
CA ALA A 52 8.45 1.69 8.04
C ALA A 52 9.13 0.36 7.69
N ARG A 53 8.40 -0.72 7.91
CA ARG A 53 8.73 -2.09 7.51
C ARG A 53 7.81 -2.53 6.37
N ILE A 54 8.37 -3.29 5.42
CA ILE A 54 7.57 -3.97 4.40
C ILE A 54 6.99 -5.26 5.01
N THR A 55 5.67 -5.39 5.00
CA THR A 55 4.95 -6.54 5.59
C THR A 55 5.09 -7.81 4.74
N ASP A 56 4.72 -8.95 5.32
CA ASP A 56 4.75 -10.26 4.65
C ASP A 56 3.68 -10.41 3.56
N ASP A 57 2.67 -9.55 3.55
CA ASP A 57 1.59 -9.55 2.55
C ASP A 57 2.08 -9.17 1.15
N LEU A 58 3.26 -8.56 1.06
CA LEU A 58 3.85 -8.25 -0.23
C LEU A 58 4.23 -9.56 -0.94
N ASN A 59 3.71 -9.78 -2.15
CA ASN A 59 4.02 -10.97 -2.95
C ASN A 59 5.54 -11.18 -3.17
N ARG A 60 6.31 -10.09 -3.27
CA ARG A 60 7.77 -10.15 -3.47
C ARG A 60 8.50 -10.56 -2.19
N ALA A 61 8.77 -11.85 -2.04
CA ALA A 61 9.43 -12.41 -0.87
C ALA A 61 10.78 -11.77 -0.50
N CYS A 62 11.60 -11.36 -1.48
CA CYS A 62 12.90 -10.72 -1.22
C CYS A 62 12.81 -9.30 -0.62
N LEU A 63 11.61 -8.72 -0.57
CA LEU A 63 11.38 -7.40 0.03
C LEU A 63 10.71 -7.48 1.40
N ARG A 64 10.24 -8.65 1.82
CA ARG A 64 9.52 -8.82 3.08
C ARG A 64 10.44 -8.59 4.27
N GLY A 65 9.93 -7.88 5.27
CA GLY A 65 10.67 -7.54 6.48
C GLY A 65 11.81 -6.55 6.29
N LEU A 66 12.00 -6.01 5.07
CA LEU A 66 12.96 -4.93 4.84
C LEU A 66 12.41 -3.62 5.38
N THR A 67 13.31 -2.80 5.90
CA THR A 67 13.03 -1.53 6.55
C THR A 67 13.63 -0.37 5.77
N GLY A 68 13.06 0.81 5.99
CA GLY A 68 13.49 2.01 5.31
C GLY A 68 12.56 3.18 5.51
N THR A 69 12.82 4.25 4.77
CA THR A 69 12.08 5.50 4.84
C THR A 69 11.07 5.59 3.70
N VAL A 70 9.83 5.88 4.06
CA VAL A 70 8.75 6.20 3.14
C VAL A 70 9.09 7.47 2.35
N GLN A 71 8.91 7.45 1.04
CA GLN A 71 9.08 8.60 0.15
C GLN A 71 7.72 9.02 -0.39
N GLU A 72 7.71 10.04 -1.25
CA GLU A 72 6.48 10.52 -1.90
C GLU A 72 5.65 9.38 -2.51
N ARG A 73 4.32 9.52 -2.34
CA ARG A 73 3.34 8.62 -2.92
C ARG A 73 3.20 8.88 -4.42
N ASN A 74 2.84 7.84 -5.16
CA ASN A 74 2.49 7.98 -6.58
C ASN A 74 1.22 8.83 -6.76
N ARG A 75 0.91 9.21 -8.00
CA ARG A 75 -0.27 10.03 -8.34
C ARG A 75 -1.59 9.43 -7.83
N THR A 76 -1.73 8.11 -7.83
CA THR A 76 -2.93 7.43 -7.34
C THR A 76 -2.95 7.22 -5.82
N LYS A 77 -1.91 7.67 -5.10
CA LYS A 77 -1.75 7.55 -3.64
C LYS A 77 -1.83 6.13 -3.09
N THR A 78 -1.69 5.10 -3.92
CA THR A 78 -1.78 3.68 -3.55
C THR A 78 -0.42 3.07 -3.23
N ARG A 79 0.65 3.69 -3.75
CA ARG A 79 2.03 3.20 -3.58
C ARG A 79 2.93 4.33 -3.13
N ALA A 80 3.83 4.06 -2.20
CA ALA A 80 4.86 4.98 -1.76
C ALA A 80 6.21 4.63 -2.38
N GLY A 81 7.00 5.63 -2.76
CA GLY A 81 8.42 5.39 -2.95
C GLY A 81 9.03 4.89 -1.62
N PHE A 82 10.13 4.13 -1.71
CA PHE A 82 10.72 3.53 -0.52
C PHE A 82 12.24 3.53 -0.64
N LEU A 83 12.91 4.10 0.36
CA LEU A 83 14.37 4.16 0.45
C LEU A 83 14.82 3.22 1.57
N LEU A 84 15.45 2.11 1.21
CA LEU A 84 15.95 1.15 2.19
C LEU A 84 17.05 1.76 3.06
N ASP A 85 17.08 1.36 4.33
CA ASP A 85 18.23 1.60 5.19
C ASP A 85 19.43 0.73 4.77
N GLU A 86 20.55 0.88 5.48
CA GLU A 86 21.81 0.23 5.11
C GLU A 86 21.77 -1.29 5.27
N GLU A 87 21.18 -1.77 6.37
CA GLU A 87 21.05 -3.20 6.63
C GLU A 87 20.14 -3.87 5.59
N SER A 88 18.97 -3.28 5.34
CA SER A 88 18.00 -3.78 4.38
C SER A 88 18.51 -3.69 2.95
N THR A 89 19.31 -2.67 2.63
CA THR A 89 20.01 -2.57 1.34
C THR A 89 21.01 -3.71 1.17
N GLN A 90 21.79 -4.03 2.20
CA GLN A 90 22.73 -5.15 2.18
C GLN A 90 22.00 -6.50 2.07
N ARG A 91 20.92 -6.69 2.85
CA ARG A 91 20.09 -7.91 2.80
C ARG A 91 19.50 -8.10 1.41
N LEU A 92 18.94 -7.05 0.81
CA LEU A 92 18.40 -7.13 -0.56
C LEU A 92 19.49 -7.47 -1.58
N ARG A 93 20.70 -6.93 -1.41
CA ARG A 93 21.84 -7.21 -2.31
C ARG A 93 22.23 -8.68 -2.30
N THR A 94 22.23 -9.33 -1.13
CA THR A 94 22.69 -10.71 -0.96
C THR A 94 21.57 -11.75 -0.97
N ASP A 95 20.29 -11.34 -0.98
CA ASP A 95 19.17 -12.26 -0.98
C ASP A 95 19.14 -13.11 -2.27
N PRO A 96 19.24 -14.45 -2.19
CA PRO A 96 19.21 -15.32 -3.36
C PRO A 96 17.87 -15.30 -4.12
N ARG A 97 16.79 -14.83 -3.48
CA ARG A 97 15.46 -14.66 -4.08
C ARG A 97 15.36 -13.34 -4.85
N ASN A 98 16.33 -12.43 -4.70
CA ASN A 98 16.35 -11.17 -5.43
C ASN A 98 16.87 -11.36 -6.85
N THR A 99 15.94 -11.56 -7.79
CA THR A 99 16.26 -11.68 -9.22
C THR A 99 16.14 -10.37 -10.01
N ARG A 100 15.64 -9.29 -9.38
CA ARG A 100 15.18 -8.08 -10.10
C ARG A 100 15.91 -6.80 -9.70
N PHE A 101 16.30 -6.66 -8.43
CA PHE A 101 16.89 -5.42 -7.93
C PHE A 101 18.41 -5.54 -7.96
N LYS A 102 19.01 -4.95 -9.01
CA LYS A 102 20.48 -4.81 -9.08
C LYS A 102 20.90 -3.66 -8.17
N VAL A 103 21.35 -4.00 -6.96
CA VAL A 103 21.92 -3.04 -6.01
C VAL A 103 23.42 -2.92 -6.27
N PRO A 104 23.93 -1.79 -6.78
CA PRO A 104 25.37 -1.64 -7.04
C PRO A 104 26.20 -1.80 -5.76
N GLU A 105 27.46 -2.22 -5.93
CA GLU A 105 28.43 -2.21 -4.83
C GLU A 105 28.64 -0.79 -4.30
N GLY A 106 28.90 -0.67 -3.00
CA GLY A 106 29.10 0.61 -2.32
C GLY A 106 27.83 1.43 -2.05
N VAL A 107 26.68 1.08 -2.64
CA VAL A 107 25.41 1.77 -2.34
C VAL A 107 24.95 1.44 -0.92
N LYS A 108 24.95 2.44 -0.05
CA LYS A 108 24.50 2.28 1.33
C LYS A 108 22.98 2.23 1.45
N ARG A 109 22.26 3.12 0.78
CA ARG A 109 20.79 3.19 0.84
C ARG A 109 20.21 3.06 -0.57
N PHE A 110 19.41 2.03 -0.80
CA PHE A 110 18.88 1.73 -2.13
C PHE A 110 17.41 2.15 -2.28
N ARG A 111 17.13 2.95 -3.31
CA ARG A 111 15.76 3.35 -3.65
C ARG A 111 15.07 2.28 -4.48
N LEU A 112 13.97 1.72 -3.96
CA LEU A 112 13.17 0.73 -4.68
C LEU A 112 12.44 1.38 -5.86
N ARG A 113 12.58 0.76 -7.03
CA ARG A 113 11.89 1.20 -8.26
C ARG A 113 10.45 0.70 -8.26
N GLY A 114 9.51 1.59 -8.60
CA GLY A 114 8.09 1.29 -8.73
C GLY A 114 7.26 1.45 -7.45
N GLY A 115 7.89 1.72 -6.31
CA GLY A 115 7.22 1.91 -5.02
C GLY A 115 6.63 0.64 -4.41
N ILE A 116 6.21 0.74 -3.16
CA ILE A 116 5.58 -0.31 -2.34
C ILE A 116 4.11 0.04 -2.12
N PRO A 117 3.16 -0.89 -2.28
CA PRO A 117 1.78 -0.65 -1.90
C PRO A 117 1.71 -0.23 -0.43
N ILE A 118 0.96 0.83 -0.13
CA ILE A 118 0.91 1.39 1.23
C ILE A 118 0.33 0.39 2.23
N ALA A 119 -0.61 -0.44 1.79
CA ALA A 119 -1.16 -1.53 2.60
C ALA A 119 -0.15 -2.62 2.97
N CYS A 120 1.05 -2.63 2.35
CA CYS A 120 2.14 -3.54 2.71
C CYS A 120 3.24 -2.82 3.50
N LEU A 121 2.94 -1.67 4.10
CA LEU A 121 3.86 -0.92 4.94
C LEU A 121 3.28 -0.82 6.34
N GLU A 122 4.13 -1.09 7.33
CA GLU A 122 3.83 -0.93 8.75
C GLU A 122 4.78 0.12 9.31
N LEU A 123 4.25 1.11 10.04
CA LEU A 123 5.08 2.11 10.71
C LEU A 123 5.94 1.44 11.77
N ILE A 124 7.20 1.85 11.86
CA ILE A 124 8.07 1.51 12.96
C ILE A 124 8.21 2.81 13.76
N GLU A 125 7.80 2.79 15.02
CA GLU A 125 8.11 3.87 15.94
C GLU A 125 9.61 3.81 16.24
N ASP A 126 10.30 4.94 16.12
CA ASP A 126 11.66 5.04 16.63
C ASP A 126 11.56 4.92 18.16
N GLU A 127 12.21 3.91 18.76
CA GLU A 127 12.36 3.83 20.21
C GLU A 127 13.23 5.01 20.66
N ASP A 128 12.62 6.05 21.23
CA ASP A 128 13.30 7.19 21.87
C ASP A 128 14.14 6.75 23.09
#